data_AF-A0A927Z5R1-F1
#
_entry.id   AF-A0A927Z5R1-F1
#
_cell.length_a   1.000
_cell.length_b   1.000
_cell.length_c   1.000
_cell.angle_alpha   90.00
_cell.angle_beta   90.00
_cell.angle_gamma   90.00
#
_symmetry.space_group_name_H-M   'P 1'
#
loop_
_entity.id
_entity.type
_entity.pdbx_description
1 polymer ?
#
loop_
_entity_poly.entity_id
_entity_poly.type
_entity_poly.pdbx_seq_one_letter_code
_entity_poly.pdbx_strand_id
1 'polypeptide(L)'
;MRRSRRSVRQLGQSIDIMNIILAVVMIALVVVLIATSAENKILFSVIFGIEALINLLSGIKQAASSETLRAILLFTASVIMVLVTIFTTMVIL
;
A
#
# COMPACT_ATOMS: atom_id res chain seq x y z
N MET A 1 1.81 25.21 20.04
CA MET A 1 1.58 24.77 18.64
C MET A 1 2.79 24.19 17.88
N ARG A 2 4.07 24.41 18.25
CA ARG A 2 5.23 23.86 17.49
C ARG A 2 5.43 22.32 17.57
N ARG A 3 5.01 21.65 18.65
CA ARG A 3 5.19 20.18 18.81
C ARG A 3 4.36 19.36 17.82
N SER A 4 3.14 19.80 17.50
CA SER A 4 2.24 19.12 16.56
C SER A 4 2.83 19.03 15.15
N ARG A 5 3.38 20.13 14.61
CA ARG A 5 4.02 20.13 13.27
C ARG A 5 5.25 19.21 13.18
N ARG A 6 6.01 19.07 14.27
CA ARG A 6 7.20 18.19 14.30
C ARG A 6 6.79 16.71 14.28
N SER A 7 5.73 16.37 15.01
CA SER A 7 5.16 15.01 15.03
C SER A 7 4.58 14.61 13.67
N VAL A 8 3.82 15.49 13.01
CA VAL A 8 3.28 15.22 11.66
C VAL A 8 4.41 15.00 10.64
N ARG A 9 5.49 15.78 10.73
CA ARG A 9 6.65 15.62 9.84
C ARG A 9 7.40 14.31 10.08
N GLN A 10 7.54 13.87 11.33
CA GLN A 10 8.12 12.57 11.66
C GLN A 10 7.23 11.41 11.17
N LEU A 11 5.91 11.50 11.37
CA LEU A 11 4.95 10.52 10.87
C LEU A 11 5.01 10.39 9.34
N GLY A 12 5.07 11.51 8.63
CA GLY A 12 5.24 11.52 7.17
C GLY A 12 6.53 10.83 6.71
N GLN A 13 7.65 11.10 7.39
CA GLN A 13 8.94 10.46 7.08
C GLN A 13 8.91 8.95 7.34
N SER A 14 8.33 8.51 8.45
CA SER A 14 8.20 7.07 8.75
C SER A 14 7.34 6.36 7.71
N ILE A 15 6.22 6.97 7.29
CA ILE A 15 5.35 6.44 6.24
C ILE A 15 6.10 6.33 4.91
N ASP A 16 6.89 7.35 4.54
CA ASP A 16 7.67 7.31 3.30
C ASP A 16 8.70 6.19 3.31
N ILE A 17 9.39 5.97 4.42
CA ILE A 17 10.33 4.84 4.58
C ILE A 17 9.61 3.49 4.45
N MET A 18 8.47 3.33 5.12
CA MET A 18 7.66 2.09 5.02
C MET A 18 7.20 1.84 3.58
N ASN A 19 6.71 2.87 2.90
CA ASN A 19 6.26 2.76 1.50
C ASN A 19 7.40 2.39 0.55
N ILE A 20 8.61 2.92 0.77
CA ILE A 20 9.79 2.54 -0.03
C ILE A 20 10.10 1.05 0.16
N ILE A 21 10.12 0.56 1.40
CA ILE A 21 10.37 -0.85 1.70
C ILE A 21 9.30 -1.74 1.03
N LEU A 22 8.02 -1.38 1.21
CA LEU A 22 6.90 -2.12 0.60
C LEU A 22 6.98 -2.11 -0.93
N ALA A 23 7.34 -0.99 -1.55
CA ALA A 23 7.51 -0.89 -2.99
C ALA A 23 8.66 -1.78 -3.50
N VAL A 24 9.79 -1.82 -2.81
CA VAL A 24 10.91 -2.71 -3.15
C VAL A 24 10.49 -4.17 -3.06
N VAL A 25 9.79 -4.56 -2.00
CA VAL A 25 9.26 -5.92 -1.84
C VAL A 25 8.27 -6.25 -2.96
N MET A 26 7.35 -5.33 -3.27
CA MET A 26 6.37 -5.51 -4.35
C MET A 26 7.05 -5.73 -5.70
N ILE A 27 8.07 -4.94 -6.04
CA ILE A 27 8.84 -5.11 -7.28
C ILE A 27 9.50 -6.50 -7.33
N ALA A 28 10.12 -6.94 -6.22
CA ALA A 28 10.73 -8.26 -6.16
C ALA A 28 9.70 -9.39 -6.39
N LEU A 29 8.51 -9.27 -5.79
CA LEU A 29 7.43 -10.25 -5.98
C LEU A 29 6.90 -10.26 -7.42
N VAL A 30 6.78 -9.10 -8.06
CA VAL A 30 6.40 -8.99 -9.48
C VAL A 30 7.43 -9.68 -10.37
N VAL A 31 8.73 -9.48 -10.12
CA VAL A 31 9.80 -10.16 -10.87
C VAL A 31 9.69 -11.68 -10.72
N VAL A 32 9.49 -12.18 -9.50
CA VAL A 32 9.33 -13.62 -9.24
C VAL A 32 8.08 -14.16 -9.94
N LEU A 33 6.97 -13.43 -9.89
CA LEU A 33 5.71 -13.81 -10.53
C LEU A 33 5.88 -13.97 -12.06
N ILE A 34 6.58 -13.04 -12.70
CA ILE A 34 6.87 -13.09 -14.14
C ILE A 34 7.81 -14.27 -14.45
N ALA A 35 8.83 -14.48 -13.63
CA ALA A 35 9.82 -15.55 -13.84
C ALA A 35 9.27 -16.97 -13.64
N THR A 36 8.23 -17.13 -12.82
CA THR A 36 7.63 -18.44 -12.47
C THR A 36 6.35 -18.77 -13.25
N SER A 37 6.11 -18.09 -14.38
CA SER A 37 5.04 -18.46 -15.33
C SER A 37 3.65 -18.57 -14.70
N ALA A 38 3.32 -17.68 -13.75
CA ALA A 38 2.03 -17.62 -13.05
C ALA A 38 1.60 -18.88 -12.26
N GLU A 39 2.49 -19.87 -12.04
CA GLU A 39 2.16 -21.03 -11.19
C GLU A 39 1.93 -20.60 -9.73
N ASN A 40 2.65 -19.58 -9.27
CA ASN A 40 2.47 -18.97 -7.95
C ASN A 40 1.35 -17.92 -7.94
N LYS A 41 0.12 -18.34 -8.24
CA LYS A 41 -1.04 -17.43 -8.30
C LYS A 41 -1.23 -16.65 -6.99
N ILE A 42 -0.85 -17.24 -5.84
CA ILE A 42 -0.93 -16.60 -4.52
C ILE A 42 -0.13 -15.28 -4.43
N LEU A 43 0.91 -15.11 -5.26
CA LEU A 43 1.69 -13.87 -5.31
C LEU A 43 0.85 -12.68 -5.80
N PHE A 44 -0.19 -12.90 -6.62
CA PHE A 44 -1.10 -11.82 -7.01
C PHE A 44 -1.84 -11.25 -5.80
N SER A 45 -2.41 -12.11 -4.95
CA SER A 45 -3.07 -11.69 -3.71
C SER A 45 -2.12 -10.92 -2.81
N VAL A 46 -0.87 -11.38 -2.67
CA VAL A 46 0.13 -10.72 -1.84
C VAL A 46 0.50 -9.34 -2.41
N ILE A 47 0.68 -9.22 -3.72
CA ILE A 47 1.01 -7.96 -4.39
C ILE A 47 -0.11 -6.92 -4.19
N PHE A 48 -1.38 -7.31 -4.43
CA PHE A 48 -2.52 -6.42 -4.20
C PHE A 48 -2.66 -6.04 -2.72
N GLY A 49 -2.36 -6.94 -1.80
CA GLY A 49 -2.37 -6.66 -0.37
C GLY A 49 -1.30 -5.63 0.03
N ILE A 50 -0.10 -5.74 -0.54
CA ILE A 50 0.98 -4.75 -0.31
C ILE A 50 0.58 -3.38 -0.88
N GLU A 51 0.00 -3.34 -2.07
CA GLU A 51 -0.45 -2.08 -2.67
C GLU A 51 -1.57 -1.43 -1.84
N ALA A 52 -2.51 -2.22 -1.32
CA ALA A 52 -3.54 -1.74 -0.41
C ALA A 52 -2.95 -1.06 0.83
N LEU A 53 -1.86 -1.63 1.40
CA LEU A 53 -1.14 -1.06 2.53
C LEU A 53 -0.41 0.23 2.16
N ILE A 54 0.25 0.29 1.00
CA ILE A 54 0.91 1.52 0.52
C ILE A 54 -0.11 2.65 0.36
N ASN A 55 -1.27 2.36 -0.24
CA ASN A 55 -2.35 3.32 -0.42
C ASN A 55 -2.92 3.78 0.93
N LEU A 56 -3.12 2.87 1.89
CA LEU A 56 -3.59 3.20 3.24
C LEU A 56 -2.61 4.15 3.95
N LEU A 57 -1.33 3.79 4.01
CA LEU A 57 -0.30 4.58 4.68
C LEU A 57 -0.15 5.96 4.03
N SER A 58 -0.15 6.01 2.70
CA SER A 58 -0.13 7.27 1.95
C SER A 58 -1.36 8.12 2.24
N GLY A 59 -2.54 7.51 2.36
CA GLY A 59 -3.78 8.18 2.74
C GLY A 59 -3.70 8.79 4.14
N ILE A 60 -3.14 8.06 5.13
CA ILE A 60 -2.92 8.55 6.49
C ILE A 60 -1.99 9.78 6.47
N LYS A 61 -0.89 9.71 5.72
CA LYS A 61 0.04 10.85 5.56
C LYS A 61 -0.66 12.07 4.97
N GLN A 62 -1.50 11.87 3.95
CA GLN A 62 -2.21 12.97 3.29
C GLN A 62 -3.37 13.54 4.13
N ALA A 63 -4.01 12.72 4.95
CA ALA A 63 -4.97 13.20 5.93
C ALA A 63 -4.28 14.09 6.98
N ALA A 64 -3.09 13.68 7.44
CA ALA A 64 -2.30 14.44 8.40
C ALA A 64 -1.74 15.76 7.85
N SER A 65 -1.53 15.87 6.52
CA SER A 65 -1.09 17.10 5.83
C SER A 65 -2.25 18.02 5.42
N SER A 66 -3.50 17.68 5.76
CA SER A 66 -4.72 18.40 5.34
C SER A 66 -5.00 18.36 3.82
N GLU A 67 -4.41 17.40 3.09
CA GLU A 67 -4.74 17.12 1.68
C GLU A 67 -5.93 16.14 1.59
N THR A 68 -7.09 16.54 2.11
CA THR A 68 -8.27 15.67 2.32
C THR A 68 -8.71 14.92 1.05
N LEU A 69 -8.73 15.57 -0.11
CA LEU A 69 -9.14 14.93 -1.36
C LEU A 69 -8.20 13.77 -1.75
N ARG A 70 -6.88 13.98 -1.63
CA ARG A 70 -5.88 12.94 -1.91
C ARG A 70 -5.95 11.82 -0.90
N ALA A 71 -6.19 12.13 0.37
CA ALA A 71 -6.40 11.13 1.41
C ALA A 71 -7.60 10.22 1.08
N ILE A 72 -8.73 10.81 0.69
CA ILE A 72 -9.94 10.06 0.29
C ILE A 72 -9.64 9.15 -0.91
N LEU A 73 -8.99 9.66 -1.95
CA LEU A 73 -8.65 8.86 -3.14
C LEU A 73 -7.78 7.65 -2.77
N LEU A 74 -6.78 7.86 -1.92
CA LEU A 74 -5.86 6.82 -1.47
C LEU A 74 -6.56 5.78 -0.57
N PHE A 75 -7.47 6.20 0.31
CA PHE A 75 -8.27 5.26 1.10
C PHE A 75 -9.22 4.44 0.22
N THR A 76 -9.88 5.06 -0.75
CA THR A 76 -10.74 4.34 -1.70
C THR A 76 -9.93 3.34 -2.51
N ALA A 77 -8.76 3.73 -3.02
CA ALA A 77 -7.85 2.82 -3.72
C ALA A 77 -7.42 1.64 -2.82
N SER A 78 -7.10 1.92 -1.55
CA SER A 78 -6.78 0.88 -0.57
C SER A 78 -7.92 -0.12 -0.39
N VAL A 79 -9.16 0.35 -0.21
CA VAL A 79 -10.34 -0.52 -0.06
C VAL A 79 -10.55 -1.38 -1.31
N ILE A 80 -10.44 -0.80 -2.50
CA ILE A 80 -10.54 -1.55 -3.76
C ILE A 80 -9.48 -2.65 -3.80
N MET A 81 -8.23 -2.34 -3.47
CA MET A 81 -7.15 -3.33 -3.48
C MET A 81 -7.31 -4.43 -2.42
N VAL A 82 -7.90 -4.11 -1.26
CA VAL A 82 -8.30 -5.14 -0.28
C VAL A 82 -9.37 -6.06 -0.87
N LEU A 83 -10.39 -5.53 -1.54
CA LEU A 83 -11.42 -6.34 -2.19
C LEU A 83 -10.84 -7.23 -3.29
N VAL A 84 -9.92 -6.69 -4.11
CA VAL A 84 -9.20 -7.46 -5.13
C VAL A 84 -8.34 -8.56 -4.49
N THR A 85 -7.67 -8.26 -3.38
CA THR A 85 -6.88 -9.24 -2.61
C THR A 85 -7.75 -10.39 -2.09
N ILE A 86 -8.91 -10.09 -1.52
CA ILE A 86 -9.86 -11.10 -1.04
C ILE A 86 -10.36 -11.95 -2.22
N PHE A 87 -10.79 -11.30 -3.30
CA PHE A 87 -11.32 -11.98 -4.48
C PHE A 87 -10.28 -12.91 -5.11
N THR A 88 -9.07 -12.42 -5.34
CA THR A 88 -7.97 -13.22 -5.90
C THR A 88 -7.65 -14.40 -4.99
N THR A 89 -7.59 -14.19 -3.67
CA THR A 89 -7.37 -15.28 -2.70
C THR A 89 -8.46 -16.34 -2.76
N MET A 90 -9.74 -15.94 -2.86
CA MET A 90 -10.87 -16.86 -2.99
C MET A 90 -10.87 -17.64 -4.31
N VAL A 91 -10.38 -17.06 -5.40
CA VAL A 91 -10.29 -17.74 -6.71
C VAL A 91 -9.10 -18.72 -6.76
N ILE A 92 -8.07 -18.46 -5.97
CA ILE A 92 -6.85 -19.27 -5.93
C ILE A 92 -6.98 -20.49 -5.02
N LEU A 93 -7.69 -20.33 -3.89
CA LEU A 93 -8.01 -21.42 -2.95
C LEU A 93 -9.17 -22.28 -3.45
#